data_AF-A0A8H8NN02-F1
#
_entry.id   AF-A0A8H8NN02-F1
#
_cell.length_a   1.000
_cell.length_b   1.000
_cell.length_c   1.000
_cell.angle_alpha   90.00
_cell.angle_beta   90.00
_cell.angle_gamma   90.00
#
_symmetry.space_group_name_H-M   'P 1'
#
loop_
_entity.id
_entity.type
_entity.pdbx_description
1 polymer ?
#
loop_
_entity_poly.entity_id
_entity_poly.type
_entity_poly.pdbx_seq_one_letter_code
_entity_poly.pdbx_strand_id
1 'polypeptide(L)'
;MFQLPLLLASLALTSPTSATPRVQSSYKRGTLASGWNCTLKLAFKPACGEFGSKTYVNANAGIDLAKIKTAVVPFGDSWTAMNDSTGAYPPPAPVFAGTYSMAGGRASNGPTWTEYIANDTATEVHPYAVGGAVTDLSLWPTAIARHININSFTNQTKIFLSQNNNWDPATTLYTIFFGINDYTYSKTDGFDVLLKAAEVIKNQTEVLISAGARNILTAGLYHNQTGSGPYKQALYDNLKAIRQEHPGINVAFADFFPLWDAINRQVYPLFEETQPF
;
A
#
# COMPACT_ATOMS: atom_id res chain seq x y z
N MET A 1 -24.29 -36.29 -47.08
CA MET A 1 -24.50 -37.22 -45.94
C MET A 1 -23.21 -37.31 -45.18
N PHE A 2 -23.12 -36.68 -44.00
CA PHE A 2 -22.31 -37.07 -42.83
C PHE A 2 -22.58 -35.99 -41.77
N GLN A 3 -23.45 -36.32 -40.81
CA GLN A 3 -23.74 -35.49 -39.64
C GLN A 3 -22.61 -35.66 -38.63
N LEU A 4 -22.10 -34.55 -38.09
CA LEU A 4 -21.20 -34.51 -36.94
C LEU A 4 -22.05 -34.28 -35.68
N PRO A 5 -21.90 -35.07 -34.59
CA PRO A 5 -22.70 -34.86 -33.40
C PRO A 5 -22.16 -33.71 -32.55
N LEU A 6 -23.07 -32.81 -32.15
CA LEU A 6 -22.85 -31.83 -31.08
C LEU A 6 -22.67 -32.57 -29.74
N LEU A 7 -21.49 -32.49 -29.14
CA LEU A 7 -21.33 -32.79 -27.72
C LEU A 7 -21.63 -31.52 -26.92
N LEU A 8 -22.82 -31.48 -26.31
CA LEU A 8 -23.13 -30.55 -25.22
C LEU A 8 -22.43 -31.05 -23.95
N ALA A 9 -21.36 -30.37 -23.54
CA ALA A 9 -20.80 -30.52 -22.20
C ALA A 9 -21.65 -29.70 -21.22
N SER A 10 -22.47 -30.40 -20.43
CA SER A 10 -23.16 -29.84 -19.28
C SER A 10 -22.15 -29.46 -18.21
N LEU A 11 -21.87 -28.17 -18.05
CA LEU A 11 -21.21 -27.63 -16.85
C LEU A 11 -22.16 -27.80 -15.66
N ALA A 12 -21.86 -28.77 -14.81
CA ALA A 12 -22.50 -28.91 -13.52
C ALA A 12 -22.19 -27.65 -12.68
N LEU A 13 -23.25 -26.94 -12.30
CA LEU A 13 -23.24 -25.91 -11.26
C LEU A 13 -22.78 -26.54 -9.95
N THR A 14 -21.52 -26.32 -9.58
CA THR A 14 -21.06 -26.58 -8.22
C THR A 14 -21.63 -25.49 -7.32
N SER A 15 -22.53 -25.89 -6.43
CA SER A 15 -23.08 -25.10 -5.35
C SER A 15 -21.99 -24.36 -4.56
N PRO A 16 -22.25 -23.16 -4.03
CA PRO A 16 -21.27 -22.47 -3.19
C PRO A 16 -21.10 -23.29 -1.90
N THR A 17 -19.94 -23.91 -1.74
CA THR A 17 -19.51 -24.46 -0.46
C THR A 17 -19.52 -23.32 0.55
N SER A 18 -20.36 -23.46 1.57
CA SER A 18 -20.37 -22.68 2.79
C SER A 18 -18.94 -22.44 3.27
N ALA A 19 -18.45 -21.22 3.08
CA ALA A 19 -17.16 -20.79 3.58
C ALA A 19 -17.21 -20.84 5.11
N THR A 20 -16.54 -21.82 5.69
CA THR A 20 -16.20 -21.81 7.11
C THR A 20 -15.46 -20.50 7.41
N PRO A 21 -15.88 -19.71 8.41
CA PRO A 21 -15.17 -18.48 8.76
C PRO A 21 -13.73 -18.84 9.12
N ARG A 22 -12.79 -18.42 8.28
CA ARG A 22 -11.37 -18.70 8.47
C ARG A 22 -10.92 -17.84 9.64
N VAL A 23 -10.47 -18.48 10.72
CA VAL A 23 -10.03 -17.81 11.94
C VAL A 23 -8.94 -16.78 11.60
N GLN A 24 -9.21 -15.51 11.88
CA GLN A 24 -8.24 -14.42 11.75
C GLN A 24 -7.02 -14.74 12.62
N SER A 25 -5.87 -14.96 11.99
CA SER A 25 -4.62 -15.14 12.73
C SER A 25 -4.23 -13.80 13.34
N SER A 26 -4.42 -13.62 14.65
CA SER A 26 -3.91 -12.44 15.36
C SER A 26 -2.38 -12.49 15.37
N TYR A 27 -1.73 -11.41 14.93
CA TYR A 27 -0.29 -11.26 14.99
C TYR A 27 0.09 -10.92 16.42
N LYS A 28 0.80 -11.83 17.11
CA LYS A 28 1.57 -11.42 18.27
C LYS A 28 2.81 -10.72 17.75
N ARG A 29 2.96 -9.41 18.04
CA ARG A 29 4.25 -8.72 17.88
C ARG A 29 5.32 -9.65 18.45
N GLY A 30 6.30 -10.02 17.62
CA GLY A 30 7.34 -10.95 18.02
C GLY A 30 7.95 -10.51 19.34
N THR A 31 8.08 -11.44 20.29
CA THR A 31 8.92 -11.19 21.45
C THR A 31 10.34 -11.10 20.91
N LEU A 32 11.03 -9.98 21.14
CA LEU A 32 12.45 -9.86 20.81
C LEU A 32 13.17 -11.07 21.39
N ALA A 33 14.05 -11.70 20.62
CA ALA A 33 14.78 -12.89 21.06
C ALA A 33 15.42 -12.63 22.43
N SER A 34 15.39 -13.63 23.33
CA SER A 34 15.99 -13.52 24.66
C SER A 34 17.45 -13.05 24.55
N GLY A 35 17.77 -11.90 25.15
CA GLY A 35 19.09 -11.25 25.05
C GLY A 35 19.07 -9.87 24.35
N TRP A 36 18.01 -9.55 23.61
CA TRP A 36 17.80 -8.20 23.07
C TRP A 36 17.11 -7.33 24.12
N ASN A 37 17.87 -6.76 25.05
CA ASN A 37 17.37 -5.81 26.05
C ASN A 37 17.19 -4.40 25.43
N CYS A 38 16.41 -4.32 24.35
CA CYS A 38 16.06 -3.06 23.72
C CYS A 38 14.61 -2.75 24.10
N THR A 39 14.42 -1.77 24.98
CA THR A 39 13.12 -1.10 25.07
C THR A 39 12.75 -0.64 23.67
N LEU A 40 11.67 -1.18 23.09
CA LEU A 40 11.14 -0.70 21.81
C LEU A 40 10.76 0.77 22.01
N LYS A 41 11.66 1.67 21.58
CA LYS A 41 11.42 3.11 21.59
C LYS A 41 11.00 3.49 20.19
N LEU A 42 10.05 4.42 20.11
CA LEU A 42 9.71 5.02 18.84
C LEU A 42 10.98 5.66 18.26
N ALA A 43 11.43 5.21 17.09
CA ALA A 43 12.66 5.70 16.48
C ALA A 43 12.60 7.21 16.18
N PHE A 44 11.38 7.71 15.96
CA PHE A 44 11.09 9.09 15.61
C PHE A 44 9.65 9.43 15.97
N LYS A 45 9.44 10.57 16.63
CA LYS A 45 8.10 11.12 16.83
C LYS A 45 7.70 11.92 15.59
N PRO A 46 6.67 11.49 14.81
CA PRO A 46 6.25 12.24 13.64
C PRO A 46 5.83 13.66 13.99
N ALA A 47 6.38 14.62 13.24
CA ALA A 47 5.85 15.96 13.19
C ALA A 47 4.52 15.91 12.43
N CYS A 48 3.43 16.12 13.16
CA CYS A 48 2.09 16.21 12.60
C CYS A 48 1.77 17.69 12.31
N GLY A 49 1.21 17.95 11.14
CA GLY A 49 0.65 19.24 10.76
C GLY A 49 -0.80 19.11 10.32
N GLU A 50 -1.30 20.15 9.66
CA GLU A 50 -2.67 20.25 9.20
C GLU A 50 -2.72 20.38 7.68
N PHE A 51 -3.81 19.90 7.06
CA PHE A 51 -4.07 20.03 5.62
C PHE A 51 -4.21 21.49 5.11
N GLY A 52 -3.89 22.50 5.93
CA GLY A 52 -3.68 23.90 5.51
C GLY A 52 -2.22 24.26 5.21
N SER A 53 -1.26 23.38 5.52
CA SER A 53 0.17 23.66 5.30
C SER A 53 0.50 23.84 3.81
N LYS A 54 1.42 24.78 3.53
CA LYS A 54 1.94 25.04 2.17
C LYS A 54 2.74 23.85 1.65
N THR A 55 3.59 23.27 2.48
CA THR A 55 4.38 22.07 2.16
C THR A 55 3.74 20.82 2.74
N TYR A 56 4.07 19.67 2.16
CA TYR A 56 3.65 18.38 2.70
C TYR A 56 4.12 18.19 4.14
N VAL A 57 3.22 17.65 4.97
CA VAL A 57 3.43 17.31 6.39
C VAL A 57 2.63 16.04 6.67
N ASN A 58 3.02 15.25 7.69
CA ASN A 58 2.15 14.17 8.15
C ASN A 58 0.85 14.80 8.66
N ALA A 59 -0.29 14.44 8.08
CA ALA A 59 -1.56 15.05 8.42
C ALA A 59 -2.66 14.00 8.40
N ASN A 60 -3.60 14.12 9.34
CA ASN A 60 -4.81 13.32 9.40
C ASN A 60 -6.01 14.28 9.48
N ALA A 61 -6.95 14.14 8.55
CA ALA A 61 -8.21 14.87 8.54
C ALA A 61 -9.38 13.88 8.60
N GLY A 62 -9.56 13.25 9.76
CA GLY A 62 -10.79 12.53 10.11
C GLY A 62 -10.69 11.00 10.15
N ILE A 63 -9.55 10.40 9.76
CA ILE A 63 -9.37 8.95 9.89
C ILE A 63 -9.19 8.61 11.37
N ASP A 64 -10.08 7.77 11.89
CA ASP A 64 -10.02 7.24 13.25
C ASP A 64 -9.84 5.72 13.18
N LEU A 65 -8.62 5.25 13.45
CA LEU A 65 -8.30 3.81 13.39
C LEU A 65 -9.15 2.99 14.37
N ALA A 66 -9.64 3.57 15.47
CA ALA A 66 -10.51 2.85 16.39
C ALA A 66 -11.88 2.51 15.79
N LYS A 67 -12.32 3.26 14.75
CA LYS A 67 -13.57 3.03 14.01
C LYS A 67 -13.41 2.12 12.80
N ILE A 68 -12.19 1.80 12.38
CA ILE A 68 -11.96 0.86 11.28
C ILE A 68 -12.29 -0.55 11.81
N LYS A 69 -13.34 -1.15 11.23
CA LYS A 69 -13.93 -2.43 11.69
C LYS A 69 -14.28 -3.40 10.57
N THR A 70 -14.49 -2.91 9.35
CA THR A 70 -14.85 -3.76 8.22
C THR A 70 -13.62 -4.32 7.54
N ALA A 71 -12.77 -3.45 6.99
CA ALA A 71 -11.64 -3.89 6.18
C ALA A 71 -10.52 -2.83 6.09
N VAL A 72 -9.30 -3.31 5.90
CA VAL A 72 -8.17 -2.57 5.34
C VAL A 72 -7.97 -3.02 3.89
N VAL A 73 -7.94 -2.07 2.96
CA VAL A 73 -7.94 -2.33 1.52
C VAL A 73 -6.69 -1.71 0.90
N PRO A 74 -5.56 -2.46 0.86
CA PRO A 74 -4.32 -1.91 0.41
C PRO A 74 -4.09 -2.00 -1.10
N PHE A 75 -3.80 -0.86 -1.71
CA PHE A 75 -3.30 -0.68 -3.07
C PHE A 75 -1.84 -0.21 -3.01
N GLY A 76 -1.00 -0.75 -3.88
CA GLY A 76 0.41 -0.38 -3.87
C GLY A 76 1.33 -1.35 -4.60
N ASP A 77 2.59 -1.30 -4.21
CA ASP A 77 3.66 -2.11 -4.78
C ASP A 77 4.20 -3.19 -3.81
N SER A 78 5.45 -3.63 -4.00
CA SER A 78 6.11 -4.65 -3.16
C SER A 78 6.19 -4.29 -1.68
N TRP A 79 6.13 -3.00 -1.33
CA TRP A 79 6.13 -2.55 0.07
C TRP A 79 4.81 -2.82 0.80
N THR A 80 3.79 -3.22 0.04
CA THR A 80 2.42 -3.42 0.52
C THR A 80 1.86 -4.80 0.13
N ALA A 81 2.36 -5.42 -0.94
CA ALA A 81 1.88 -6.69 -1.49
C ALA A 81 1.97 -7.89 -0.53
N MET A 82 0.98 -8.79 -0.59
CA MET A 82 0.78 -9.89 0.38
C MET A 82 0.75 -11.32 -0.21
N ASN A 83 1.39 -11.58 -1.35
CA ASN A 83 1.23 -12.83 -2.13
C ASN A 83 -0.24 -13.15 -2.52
N ASP A 84 -1.11 -12.15 -2.40
CA ASP A 84 -2.45 -12.07 -2.96
C ASP A 84 -2.64 -10.62 -3.43
N SER A 85 -3.31 -10.46 -4.57
CA SER A 85 -3.63 -9.17 -5.17
C SER A 85 -5.03 -9.14 -5.80
N THR A 86 -5.88 -10.06 -5.37
CA THR A 86 -7.24 -10.24 -5.87
C THR A 86 -8.28 -9.67 -4.92
N GLY A 87 -7.90 -9.08 -3.79
CA GLY A 87 -8.82 -8.66 -2.74
C GLY A 87 -9.42 -9.82 -1.93
N ALA A 88 -9.02 -11.06 -2.21
CA ALA A 88 -9.36 -12.20 -1.38
C ALA A 88 -8.62 -12.12 -0.03
N TYR A 89 -9.08 -12.91 0.94
CA TYR A 89 -8.41 -13.00 2.23
C TYR A 89 -6.95 -13.48 2.02
N PRO A 90 -5.93 -12.72 2.45
CA PRO A 90 -4.56 -13.10 2.17
C PRO A 90 -4.22 -14.44 2.82
N PRO A 91 -3.23 -15.16 2.29
CA PRO A 91 -2.69 -16.31 2.98
C PRO A 91 -2.23 -15.91 4.40
N PRO A 92 -2.32 -16.83 5.38
CA PRO A 92 -1.92 -16.56 6.75
C PRO A 92 -0.58 -15.85 6.82
N ALA A 93 -0.45 -15.00 7.84
CA ALA A 93 0.78 -14.33 8.20
C ALA A 93 1.98 -15.30 8.08
N PRO A 94 3.05 -14.93 7.38
CA PRO A 94 4.22 -15.78 7.34
C PRO A 94 4.83 -15.91 8.75
N VAL A 95 5.18 -17.13 9.12
CA VAL A 95 6.00 -17.35 10.31
C VAL A 95 7.42 -16.91 9.97
N PHE A 96 8.01 -16.09 10.84
CA PHE A 96 9.40 -15.67 10.72
C PHE A 96 10.31 -16.91 10.70
N ALA A 97 10.91 -17.20 9.56
CA ALA A 97 11.80 -18.34 9.35
C ALA A 97 13.25 -17.89 9.12
N GLY A 98 13.73 -16.91 9.92
CA GLY A 98 15.11 -16.41 9.83
C GLY A 98 15.29 -15.28 8.82
N THR A 99 16.31 -15.37 7.97
CA THR A 99 16.74 -14.29 7.05
C THR A 99 15.98 -14.25 5.72
N TYR A 100 14.95 -15.09 5.53
CA TYR A 100 14.23 -15.16 4.29
C TYR A 100 13.43 -13.88 4.04
N SER A 101 13.83 -13.09 3.05
CA SER A 101 13.25 -11.78 2.73
C SER A 101 11.98 -11.82 1.88
N MET A 102 11.38 -13.01 1.72
CA MET A 102 10.18 -13.23 0.91
C MET A 102 9.09 -14.01 1.67
N ALA A 103 9.02 -13.83 2.99
CA ALA A 103 8.23 -14.68 3.88
C ALA A 103 6.75 -14.66 3.48
N GLY A 104 6.18 -15.83 3.15
CA GLY A 104 4.79 -15.94 2.66
C GLY A 104 4.51 -15.07 1.44
N GLY A 105 5.54 -14.79 0.62
CA GLY A 105 5.52 -13.95 -0.57
C GLY A 105 5.43 -12.44 -0.35
N ARG A 106 5.57 -11.95 0.89
CA ARG A 106 5.79 -10.51 1.18
C ARG A 106 7.24 -10.16 0.90
N ALA A 107 7.55 -8.96 0.39
CA ALA A 107 8.94 -8.48 0.24
C ALA A 107 9.55 -8.06 1.60
N SER A 108 9.46 -8.96 2.57
CA SER A 108 9.86 -8.79 3.96
C SER A 108 10.08 -10.18 4.58
N ASN A 109 10.71 -10.22 5.75
CA ASN A 109 10.83 -11.42 6.59
C ASN A 109 9.59 -11.64 7.49
N GLY A 110 8.56 -10.82 7.32
CA GLY A 110 7.33 -10.87 8.10
C GLY A 110 6.18 -10.10 7.44
N PRO A 111 5.14 -9.76 8.21
CA PRO A 111 3.98 -9.04 7.73
C PRO A 111 4.33 -7.64 7.20
N THR A 112 3.57 -7.13 6.23
CA THR A 112 3.67 -5.75 5.76
C THR A 112 2.97 -4.77 6.72
N TRP A 113 3.22 -3.48 6.54
CA TRP A 113 2.67 -2.42 7.42
C TRP A 113 1.13 -2.41 7.48
N THR A 114 0.45 -2.78 6.40
CA THR A 114 -1.03 -2.86 6.36
C THR A 114 -1.58 -4.08 7.06
N GLU A 115 -0.82 -5.19 7.12
CA GLU A 115 -1.16 -6.34 7.99
C GLU A 115 -1.13 -5.94 9.47
N TYR A 116 -0.17 -5.08 9.86
CA TYR A 116 -0.13 -4.53 11.23
C TYR A 116 -1.31 -3.60 11.53
N ILE A 117 -1.74 -2.74 10.60
CA ILE A 117 -2.94 -1.90 10.79
C ILE A 117 -4.18 -2.77 10.96
N ALA A 118 -4.35 -3.78 10.10
CA ALA A 118 -5.48 -4.70 10.19
C ALA A 118 -5.49 -5.46 11.53
N ASN A 119 -4.32 -5.91 12.00
CA ASN A 119 -4.18 -6.54 13.31
C ASN A 119 -4.55 -5.59 14.47
N ASP A 120 -4.01 -4.38 14.47
CA ASP A 120 -4.21 -3.41 15.57
C ASP A 120 -5.66 -2.90 15.62
N THR A 121 -6.38 -2.95 14.49
CA THR A 121 -7.80 -2.56 14.41
C THR A 121 -8.76 -3.74 14.55
N ALA A 122 -8.23 -4.98 14.60
CA ALA A 122 -8.97 -6.24 14.57
C ALA A 122 -9.89 -6.36 13.34
N THR A 123 -9.35 -6.05 12.15
CA THR A 123 -10.08 -6.07 10.88
C THR A 123 -9.46 -7.01 9.86
N GLU A 124 -10.23 -7.38 8.84
CA GLU A 124 -9.71 -8.12 7.69
C GLU A 124 -8.87 -7.21 6.80
N VAL A 125 -7.93 -7.80 6.06
CA VAL A 125 -7.18 -7.09 5.02
C VAL A 125 -7.47 -7.73 3.67
N HIS A 126 -7.72 -6.91 2.65
CA HIS A 126 -8.11 -7.35 1.31
C HIS A 126 -7.15 -6.73 0.28
N PRO A 127 -6.00 -7.36 0.01
CA PRO A 127 -4.93 -6.74 -0.74
C PRO A 127 -5.15 -6.74 -2.26
N TYR A 128 -4.80 -5.61 -2.87
CA TYR A 128 -4.69 -5.44 -4.31
C TYR A 128 -3.26 -5.11 -4.75
N ALA A 129 -2.39 -4.75 -3.80
CA ALA A 129 -1.00 -4.41 -4.07
C ALA A 129 -0.21 -5.54 -4.74
N VAL A 130 0.64 -5.20 -5.72
CA VAL A 130 1.45 -6.15 -6.50
C VAL A 130 2.90 -5.70 -6.53
N GLY A 131 3.84 -6.62 -6.33
CA GLY A 131 5.26 -6.34 -6.42
C GLY A 131 5.66 -5.65 -7.74
N GLY A 132 6.44 -4.58 -7.64
CA GLY A 132 6.93 -3.80 -8.79
C GLY A 132 5.95 -2.77 -9.35
N ALA A 133 4.70 -2.72 -8.87
CA ALA A 133 3.63 -1.86 -9.41
C ALA A 133 4.04 -0.38 -9.57
N VAL A 134 3.68 0.16 -10.73
CA VAL A 134 3.69 1.61 -11.02
C VAL A 134 2.27 2.17 -10.94
N THR A 135 2.12 3.49 -10.96
CA THR A 135 0.79 4.12 -10.98
C THR A 135 0.01 3.81 -12.26
N ASP A 136 0.64 3.96 -13.42
CA ASP A 136 0.10 3.62 -14.74
C ASP A 136 1.24 3.15 -15.66
N LEU A 137 1.06 2.01 -16.34
CA LEU A 137 2.06 1.46 -17.25
C LEU A 137 2.34 2.36 -18.45
N SER A 138 1.34 3.10 -18.94
CA SER A 138 1.48 3.98 -20.12
C SER A 138 2.45 5.13 -19.91
N LEU A 139 2.77 5.47 -18.66
CA LEU A 139 3.75 6.51 -18.31
C LEU A 139 5.21 6.02 -18.43
N TRP A 140 5.45 4.71 -18.44
CA TRP A 140 6.79 4.15 -18.27
C TRP A 140 7.18 3.21 -19.42
N PRO A 141 7.60 3.75 -20.58
CA PRO A 141 8.06 2.96 -21.72
C PRO A 141 9.15 1.95 -21.36
N THR A 142 10.07 2.31 -20.45
CA THR A 142 11.13 1.38 -20.00
C THR A 142 10.58 0.20 -19.21
N ALA A 143 9.51 0.39 -18.43
CA ALA A 143 8.84 -0.70 -17.73
C ALA A 143 8.18 -1.68 -18.72
N ILE A 144 7.48 -1.15 -19.72
CA ILE A 144 6.84 -1.94 -20.79
C ILE A 144 7.89 -2.72 -21.59
N ALA A 145 8.97 -2.06 -22.01
CA ALA A 145 10.03 -2.66 -22.83
C ALA A 145 10.74 -3.83 -22.14
N ARG A 146 10.71 -3.89 -20.80
CA ARG A 146 11.30 -5.00 -20.03
C ARG A 146 10.38 -6.20 -19.87
N HIS A 147 9.17 -6.19 -20.45
CA HIS A 147 8.16 -7.26 -20.34
C HIS A 147 7.92 -7.75 -18.91
N ILE A 148 8.18 -6.91 -17.92
CA ILE A 148 7.92 -7.26 -16.53
C ILE A 148 6.40 -7.22 -16.40
N ASN A 149 5.79 -8.33 -15.98
CA ASN A 149 4.36 -8.39 -15.76
C ASN A 149 4.02 -7.60 -14.49
N ILE A 150 3.91 -6.29 -14.62
CA ILE A 150 3.72 -5.39 -13.49
C ILE A 150 2.31 -4.79 -13.54
N ASN A 151 1.47 -5.24 -12.61
CA ASN A 151 0.13 -4.71 -12.41
C ASN A 151 0.21 -3.25 -11.90
N SER A 152 -0.50 -2.30 -12.52
CA SER A 152 -0.49 -0.86 -12.15
C SER A 152 -1.60 -0.49 -11.15
N PHE A 153 -1.54 0.70 -10.54
CA PHE A 153 -2.67 1.19 -9.73
C PHE A 153 -3.97 1.19 -10.54
N THR A 154 -3.92 1.66 -11.80
CA THR A 154 -5.09 1.64 -12.70
C THR A 154 -5.70 0.24 -12.86
N ASN A 155 -4.88 -0.81 -12.96
CA ASN A 155 -5.39 -2.18 -13.08
C ASN A 155 -5.82 -2.77 -11.73
N GLN A 156 -5.13 -2.45 -10.62
CA GLN A 156 -5.56 -2.82 -9.28
C GLN A 156 -6.95 -2.25 -8.94
N THR A 157 -7.20 -0.98 -9.24
CA THR A 157 -8.52 -0.33 -9.09
C THR A 157 -9.56 -1.01 -9.97
N LYS A 158 -9.23 -1.34 -11.23
CA LYS A 158 -10.13 -2.07 -12.12
C LYS A 158 -10.57 -3.42 -11.55
N ILE A 159 -9.63 -4.19 -10.98
CA ILE A 159 -9.93 -5.47 -10.33
C ILE A 159 -10.88 -5.24 -9.14
N PHE A 160 -10.57 -4.30 -8.25
CA PHE A 160 -11.42 -3.95 -7.11
C PHE A 160 -12.86 -3.61 -7.53
N LEU A 161 -13.03 -2.73 -8.52
CA LEU A 161 -14.34 -2.32 -8.99
C LEU A 161 -15.13 -3.46 -9.63
N SER A 162 -14.46 -4.40 -10.30
CA SER A 162 -15.12 -5.54 -10.95
C SER A 162 -15.81 -6.51 -9.98
N GLN A 163 -15.47 -6.42 -8.70
CA GLN A 163 -15.97 -7.32 -7.66
C GLN A 163 -17.21 -6.79 -6.94
N ASN A 164 -17.54 -5.50 -7.12
CA ASN A 164 -18.72 -4.87 -6.52
C ASN A 164 -18.84 -5.13 -5.00
N ASN A 165 -17.73 -4.97 -4.29
CA ASN A 165 -17.66 -5.18 -2.85
C ASN A 165 -18.66 -4.26 -2.11
N ASN A 166 -19.41 -4.80 -1.15
CA ASN A 166 -20.41 -4.07 -0.36
C ASN A 166 -19.93 -3.84 1.08
N TRP A 167 -18.71 -3.31 1.23
CA TRP A 167 -18.13 -2.99 2.53
C TRP A 167 -18.70 -1.69 3.10
N ASP A 168 -18.89 -1.62 4.41
CA ASP A 168 -19.32 -0.38 5.07
C ASP A 168 -18.25 0.71 4.90
N PRO A 169 -18.55 1.80 4.17
CA PRO A 169 -17.58 2.85 3.92
C PRO A 169 -17.08 3.55 5.18
N ALA A 170 -17.91 3.67 6.22
CA ALA A 170 -17.56 4.38 7.44
C ALA A 170 -16.46 3.67 8.24
N THR A 171 -16.36 2.35 8.07
CA THR A 171 -15.48 1.47 8.86
C THR A 171 -14.46 0.72 7.99
N THR A 172 -14.31 1.11 6.72
CA THR A 172 -13.31 0.57 5.78
C THR A 172 -12.21 1.60 5.51
N LEU A 173 -10.95 1.17 5.60
CA LEU A 173 -9.77 1.99 5.31
C LEU A 173 -9.12 1.57 3.98
N TYR A 174 -8.93 2.53 3.09
CA TYR A 174 -8.20 2.34 1.84
C TYR A 174 -6.79 2.92 2.03
N THR A 175 -5.76 2.12 1.75
CA THR A 175 -4.36 2.59 1.84
C THR A 175 -3.73 2.59 0.46
N ILE A 176 -3.08 3.69 0.09
CA ILE A 176 -2.46 3.88 -1.23
C ILE A 176 -0.97 4.17 -1.02
N PHE A 177 -0.11 3.27 -1.50
CA PHE A 177 1.33 3.50 -1.50
C PHE A 177 1.98 3.10 -2.83
N PHE A 178 2.24 4.10 -3.66
CA PHE A 178 2.88 3.97 -4.97
C PHE A 178 3.99 5.01 -5.12
N GLY A 179 4.74 4.89 -6.21
CA GLY A 179 5.74 5.88 -6.61
C GLY A 179 7.18 5.39 -6.54
N ILE A 180 7.46 4.26 -5.88
CA ILE A 180 8.84 3.74 -5.73
C ILE A 180 9.34 3.20 -7.08
N ASN A 181 8.50 2.43 -7.76
CA ASN A 181 8.82 1.92 -9.09
C ASN A 181 8.73 3.04 -10.14
N ASP A 182 7.73 3.92 -10.06
CA ASP A 182 7.63 5.13 -10.89
C ASP A 182 8.91 5.97 -10.78
N TYR A 183 9.39 6.20 -9.56
CA TYR A 183 10.66 6.88 -9.30
C TYR A 183 11.84 6.15 -9.94
N THR A 184 11.88 4.82 -9.83
CA THR A 184 12.95 4.01 -10.42
C THR A 184 13.00 4.16 -11.94
N TYR A 185 11.85 4.11 -12.62
CA TYR A 185 11.78 4.30 -14.08
C TYR A 185 12.02 5.75 -14.50
N SER A 186 11.63 6.73 -13.68
CA SER A 186 11.86 8.15 -13.95
C SER A 186 13.34 8.54 -14.07
N LYS A 187 14.25 7.73 -13.50
CA LYS A 187 15.70 7.89 -13.69
C LYS A 187 16.15 7.72 -15.15
N THR A 188 15.36 7.00 -15.94
CA THR A 188 15.60 6.77 -17.37
C THR A 188 14.58 7.52 -18.22
N ASP A 189 13.30 7.49 -17.83
CA ASP A 189 12.18 8.01 -18.63
C ASP A 189 11.89 9.51 -18.38
N GLY A 190 12.52 10.12 -17.37
CA GLY A 190 12.38 11.54 -17.03
C GLY A 190 11.63 11.78 -15.71
N PHE A 191 12.15 12.69 -14.87
CA PHE A 191 11.54 13.04 -13.58
C PHE A 191 10.27 13.88 -13.70
N ASP A 192 10.06 14.55 -14.83
CA ASP A 192 8.83 15.32 -15.11
C ASP A 192 7.60 14.41 -15.21
N VAL A 193 7.77 13.17 -15.68
CA VAL A 193 6.72 12.15 -15.74
C VAL A 193 6.21 11.76 -14.35
N LEU A 194 7.04 11.90 -13.31
CA LEU A 194 6.68 11.53 -11.95
C LEU A 194 5.51 12.37 -11.40
N LEU A 195 5.34 13.62 -11.86
CA LEU A 195 4.17 14.43 -11.48
C LEU A 195 2.88 13.91 -12.11
N LYS A 196 2.94 13.35 -13.32
CA LYS A 196 1.79 12.67 -13.94
C LYS A 196 1.41 11.40 -13.18
N ALA A 197 2.40 10.69 -12.63
CA ALA A 197 2.12 9.55 -11.73
C ALA A 197 1.39 9.99 -10.44
N ALA A 198 1.71 11.16 -9.89
CA ALA A 198 0.96 11.71 -8.75
C ALA A 198 -0.49 12.07 -9.13
N GLU A 199 -0.70 12.57 -10.35
CA GLU A 199 -2.04 12.84 -10.89
C GLU A 199 -2.85 11.55 -11.10
N VAL A 200 -2.23 10.47 -11.58
CA VAL A 200 -2.87 9.14 -11.66
C VAL A 200 -3.37 8.71 -10.27
N ILE A 201 -2.59 8.93 -9.22
CA ILE A 201 -3.03 8.62 -7.85
C ILE A 201 -4.26 9.44 -7.46
N LYS A 202 -4.32 10.75 -7.78
CA LYS A 202 -5.55 11.55 -7.58
C LYS A 202 -6.72 10.90 -8.31
N ASN A 203 -6.59 10.68 -9.61
CA ASN A 203 -7.66 10.19 -10.47
C ASN A 203 -8.20 8.83 -10.02
N GLN A 204 -7.32 7.88 -9.68
CA GLN A 204 -7.74 6.59 -9.15
C GLN A 204 -8.35 6.69 -7.75
N THR A 205 -7.90 7.65 -6.92
CA THR A 205 -8.55 7.93 -5.64
C THR A 205 -9.97 8.45 -5.83
N GLU A 206 -10.22 9.34 -6.81
CA GLU A 206 -11.58 9.80 -7.15
C GLU A 206 -12.48 8.66 -7.60
N VAL A 207 -11.93 7.71 -8.37
CA VAL A 207 -12.65 6.51 -8.79
C VAL A 207 -13.05 5.66 -7.56
N LEU A 208 -12.14 5.48 -6.60
CA LEU A 208 -12.46 4.77 -5.35
C LEU A 208 -13.52 5.52 -4.53
N ILE A 209 -13.44 6.84 -4.43
CA ILE A 209 -14.43 7.70 -3.74
C ILE A 209 -15.82 7.55 -4.39
N SER A 210 -15.86 7.56 -5.71
CA SER A 210 -17.08 7.35 -6.51
C SER A 210 -17.67 5.96 -6.28
N ALA A 211 -16.83 4.95 -6.04
CA ALA A 211 -17.22 3.60 -5.65
C ALA A 211 -17.57 3.46 -4.16
N GLY A 212 -17.54 4.55 -3.39
CA GLY A 212 -17.98 4.57 -2.00
C GLY A 212 -16.85 4.67 -0.98
N ALA A 213 -15.57 4.72 -1.35
CA ALA A 213 -14.49 4.88 -0.37
C ALA A 213 -14.65 6.19 0.44
N ARG A 214 -14.42 6.14 1.76
CA ARG A 214 -14.54 7.30 2.67
C ARG A 214 -13.34 7.55 3.56
N ASN A 215 -12.48 6.57 3.81
CA ASN A 215 -11.26 6.73 4.61
C ASN A 215 -10.04 6.37 3.74
N ILE A 216 -9.21 7.35 3.39
CA ILE A 216 -8.10 7.17 2.45
C ILE A 216 -6.79 7.64 3.07
N LEU A 217 -5.87 6.70 3.28
CA LEU A 217 -4.52 6.96 3.73
C LEU A 217 -3.55 6.82 2.54
N THR A 218 -2.87 7.91 2.19
CA THR A 218 -1.84 7.89 1.14
C THR A 218 -0.46 8.07 1.76
N ALA A 219 0.48 7.19 1.42
CA ALA A 219 1.86 7.26 1.88
C ALA A 219 2.77 7.92 0.83
N GLY A 220 3.66 8.80 1.29
CA GLY A 220 4.73 9.40 0.49
C GLY A 220 6.01 8.55 0.50
N LEU A 221 6.89 8.79 -0.48
CA LEU A 221 8.14 8.04 -0.64
C LEU A 221 9.04 8.10 0.62
N TYR A 222 9.67 6.97 0.92
CA TYR A 222 10.57 6.79 2.08
C TYR A 222 11.96 7.43 1.91
N HIS A 223 12.23 8.07 0.77
CA HIS A 223 13.52 8.69 0.46
C HIS A 223 13.34 10.15 0.00
N ASN A 224 14.41 10.93 0.13
CA ASN A 224 14.47 12.31 -0.32
C ASN A 224 15.54 12.46 -1.43
N GLN A 225 15.25 11.92 -2.61
CA GLN A 225 16.11 12.03 -3.80
C GLN A 225 15.52 13.06 -4.77
N THR A 226 16.28 13.43 -5.81
CA THR A 226 15.79 14.33 -6.88
C THR A 226 14.43 13.87 -7.39
N GLY A 227 13.45 14.78 -7.49
CA GLY A 227 12.08 14.45 -7.92
C GLY A 227 11.16 13.91 -6.81
N SER A 228 11.68 13.31 -5.73
CA SER A 228 10.84 12.79 -4.63
C SER A 228 10.11 13.89 -3.88
N GLY A 229 10.77 15.05 -3.63
CA GLY A 229 10.15 16.20 -2.98
C GLY A 229 8.94 16.74 -3.74
N PRO A 230 9.09 17.13 -5.03
CA PRO A 230 7.97 17.55 -5.87
C PRO A 230 6.86 16.52 -5.98
N TYR A 231 7.20 15.22 -6.09
CA TYR A 231 6.22 14.15 -6.12
C TYR A 231 5.39 14.08 -4.81
N LYS A 232 6.06 14.06 -3.64
CA LYS A 232 5.37 14.07 -2.34
C LYS A 232 4.50 15.32 -2.16
N GLN A 233 4.98 16.47 -2.62
CA GLN A 233 4.20 17.71 -2.61
C GLN A 233 2.94 17.58 -3.48
N ALA A 234 3.06 17.04 -4.69
CA ALA A 234 1.92 16.81 -5.57
C ALA A 234 0.90 15.83 -4.97
N LEU A 235 1.33 14.73 -4.34
CA LEU A 235 0.42 13.83 -3.63
C LEU A 235 -0.34 14.55 -2.51
N TYR A 236 0.36 15.36 -1.72
CA TYR A 236 -0.24 16.12 -0.63
C TYR A 236 -1.23 17.18 -1.13
N ASP A 237 -0.87 17.92 -2.19
CA ASP A 237 -1.74 18.91 -2.81
C ASP A 237 -2.98 18.26 -3.45
N ASN A 238 -2.83 17.10 -4.08
CA ASN A 238 -3.94 16.31 -4.61
C ASN A 238 -4.91 15.87 -3.51
N LEU A 239 -4.43 15.45 -2.33
CA LEU A 239 -5.30 15.10 -1.20
C LEU A 239 -6.01 16.33 -0.61
N LYS A 240 -5.35 17.50 -0.59
CA LYS A 240 -6.02 18.76 -0.23
C LYS A 240 -7.17 19.06 -1.19
N ALA A 241 -6.94 18.92 -2.50
CA ALA A 241 -7.96 19.12 -3.52
C ALA A 241 -9.13 18.13 -3.35
N ILE A 242 -8.84 16.82 -3.21
CA ILE A 242 -9.85 15.79 -2.93
C ILE A 242 -10.71 16.16 -1.71
N ARG A 243 -10.10 16.60 -0.62
CA ARG A 243 -10.84 16.99 0.59
C ARG A 243 -11.73 18.21 0.39
N GLN A 244 -11.29 19.17 -0.43
CA GLN A 244 -12.09 20.34 -0.79
C GLN A 244 -13.25 19.96 -1.71
N GLU A 245 -13.01 19.09 -2.69
CA GLU A 245 -13.98 18.58 -3.65
C GLU A 245 -15.00 17.62 -2.99
N HIS A 246 -14.58 16.90 -1.95
CA HIS A 246 -15.38 15.89 -1.25
C HIS A 246 -15.34 16.07 0.29
N PRO A 247 -16.13 17.00 0.86
CA PRO A 247 -16.06 17.34 2.28
C PRO A 247 -16.47 16.19 3.24
N GLY A 248 -17.08 15.12 2.74
CA GLY A 248 -17.45 13.93 3.50
C GLY A 248 -16.39 12.81 3.52
N ILE A 249 -15.20 13.04 2.95
CA ILE A 249 -14.11 12.07 2.88
C ILE A 249 -13.08 12.38 3.95
N ASN A 250 -12.67 11.35 4.68
CA ASN A 250 -11.54 11.38 5.59
C ASN A 250 -10.27 11.03 4.82
N VAL A 251 -9.27 11.91 4.90
CA VAL A 251 -7.97 11.70 4.24
C VAL A 251 -6.82 11.81 5.23
N ALA A 252 -5.76 11.05 4.99
CA ALA A 252 -4.50 11.22 5.69
C ALA A 252 -3.32 11.10 4.71
N PHE A 253 -2.27 11.87 4.99
CA PHE A 253 -0.99 11.78 4.31
C PHE A 253 0.09 11.41 5.33
N ALA A 254 0.88 10.38 5.01
CA ALA A 254 2.01 9.95 5.82
C ALA A 254 3.29 10.01 4.97
N ASP A 255 4.21 10.93 5.28
CA ASP A 255 5.55 10.95 4.70
C ASP A 255 6.41 9.90 5.40
N PHE A 256 6.81 8.85 4.68
CA PHE A 256 7.63 7.79 5.25
C PHE A 256 9.11 8.17 5.38
N PHE A 257 9.57 9.23 4.71
CA PHE A 257 10.99 9.62 4.74
C PHE A 257 11.54 9.87 6.14
N PRO A 258 10.91 10.69 7.02
CA PRO A 258 11.44 10.93 8.37
C PRO A 258 11.59 9.67 9.22
N LEU A 259 10.69 8.69 9.06
CA LEU A 259 10.79 7.41 9.74
C LEU A 259 11.98 6.60 9.24
N TRP A 260 12.15 6.49 7.92
CA TRP A 260 13.27 5.74 7.32
C TRP A 260 14.62 6.39 7.59
N ASP A 261 14.69 7.71 7.52
CA ASP A 261 15.87 8.49 7.87
C ASP A 261 16.26 8.28 9.34
N ALA A 262 15.31 8.30 10.27
CA ALA A 262 15.58 8.02 11.67
C ALA A 262 16.08 6.59 11.92
N ILE A 263 15.48 5.58 11.28
CA ILE A 263 15.94 4.18 11.37
C ILE A 263 17.38 4.07 10.85
N ASN A 264 17.67 4.65 9.68
CA ASN A 264 19.01 4.59 9.10
C ASN A 264 20.05 5.28 9.99
N ARG A 265 19.75 6.45 10.57
CA ARG A 265 20.67 7.12 11.51
C ARG A 265 20.93 6.32 12.78
N GLN A 266 19.94 5.57 13.27
CA GLN A 266 20.11 4.69 14.44
C GLN A 266 20.92 3.42 14.15
N VAL A 267 20.99 2.99 12.89
CA VAL A 267 21.83 1.87 12.45
C VAL A 267 23.29 2.30 12.19
N TYR A 268 23.53 3.59 11.88
CA TYR A 268 24.86 4.14 11.62
C TYR A 268 25.44 5.13 12.67
N PRO A 269 25.26 4.97 14.00
CA PRO A 269 25.83 5.92 14.97
C PRO A 269 27.32 5.67 15.33
N LEU A 270 28.11 4.87 14.58
CA LEU A 270 29.47 4.46 14.99
C LEU A 270 30.55 4.52 13.89
N PHE A 271 30.59 5.55 13.04
CA PHE A 271 31.78 5.79 12.20
C PHE A 271 32.23 7.25 12.08
N GLU A 272 31.73 8.15 12.93
CA GLU A 272 32.30 9.49 13.06
C GLU A 272 32.53 9.82 14.54
N GLU A 273 33.64 9.32 15.09
CA GLU A 273 34.49 10.09 16.00
C GLU A 273 35.83 9.38 16.25
N THR A 274 36.90 10.05 15.79
CA THR A 274 38.28 10.02 16.31
C THR A 274 39.08 8.71 16.22
N GLN A 275 40.09 8.70 15.35
CA GLN A 275 41.46 8.33 15.74
C GLN A 275 42.44 9.24 14.97
N PRO A 276 43.38 9.93 15.65
CA PRO A 276 44.43 10.69 14.99
C PRO A 276 45.58 9.75 14.62
N PHE A 277 46.08 9.86 13.38
CA PHE A 277 47.50 9.69 13.04
C PHE A 277 47.85 10.66 11.93
#